data_AF-A0A7S0RNR9-F1
#
_entry.id   AF-A0A7S0RNR9-F1
#
_cell.length_a   1.000
_cell.length_b   1.000
_cell.length_c   1.000
_cell.angle_alpha   90.00
_cell.angle_beta   90.00
_cell.angle_gamma   90.00
#
_symmetry.space_group_name_H-M   'P 1'
#
loop_
_entity.id
_entity.type
_entity.pdbx_description
1 polymer ?
#
loop_
_entity_poly.entity_id
_entity_poly.type
_entity_poly.pdbx_seq_one_letter_code
_entity_poly.pdbx_strand_id
1 'polypeptide(L)'
;MGRVSTWPAVAAVSLALASAAAATSRPLVLTHTRTLTADTDTDGDGNDTEWWWYLLIPCFSAVVGWITNVIALQMTFYPIEFFPSCMQWSQIPGQPISYFVIAGWQGIIPSKADKMARIVTELMTSSLIDVREVFSKLDPCVMAEEMREGLEPAIYRILEDVANAEMKSAWVMTPQHVKQEMCMAAAERIEDFIVGFVQELQTNIY
;
A
#
# COMPACT_ATOMS: atom_id res chain seq x y z
N MET A 1 22.80 -35.72 -22.35
CA MET A 1 21.38 -35.73 -22.77
C MET A 1 20.77 -34.39 -22.40
N GLY A 2 20.07 -33.59 -23.19
CA GLY A 2 19.62 -33.56 -24.58
C GLY A 2 18.84 -32.24 -24.70
N ARG A 3 19.20 -31.35 -25.66
CA ARG A 3 18.36 -30.89 -26.80
C ARG A 3 16.93 -30.46 -26.36
N VAL A 4 16.37 -29.29 -26.69
CA VAL A 4 16.20 -28.68 -28.02
C VAL A 4 15.70 -27.23 -27.88
N SER A 5 16.09 -26.42 -28.85
CA SER A 5 15.68 -25.07 -29.23
C SER A 5 14.21 -24.63 -29.05
N THR A 6 14.02 -23.42 -28.53
CA THR A 6 12.90 -22.51 -28.87
C THR A 6 13.30 -21.02 -28.75
N TRP A 7 14.50 -20.63 -29.19
CA TRP A 7 14.96 -19.22 -29.11
C TRP A 7 15.02 -18.36 -30.39
N PRO A 8 14.45 -18.73 -31.57
CA PRO A 8 14.41 -17.77 -32.68
C PRO A 8 13.19 -16.81 -32.65
N ALA A 9 12.13 -17.09 -31.90
CA ALA A 9 10.90 -16.27 -31.93
C ALA A 9 10.90 -15.08 -30.95
N VAL A 10 11.48 -15.23 -29.76
CA VAL A 10 11.48 -14.19 -28.71
C VAL A 10 12.51 -13.07 -28.99
N ALA A 11 13.59 -13.41 -29.70
CA ALA A 11 14.61 -12.45 -30.13
C ALA A 11 14.13 -11.52 -31.26
N ALA A 12 13.26 -12.00 -32.16
CA ALA A 12 12.73 -11.19 -33.26
C ALA A 12 11.75 -10.10 -32.79
N VAL A 13 10.97 -10.37 -31.73
CA VAL A 13 10.01 -9.40 -31.18
C VAL A 13 10.72 -8.32 -30.36
N SER A 14 11.83 -8.65 -29.69
CA SER A 14 12.65 -7.66 -28.97
C SER A 14 13.40 -6.71 -29.92
N LEU A 15 13.77 -7.18 -31.11
CA LEU A 15 14.48 -6.37 -32.12
C LEU A 15 13.56 -5.37 -32.83
N ALA A 16 12.27 -5.68 -32.99
CA ALA A 16 11.28 -4.79 -33.61
C ALA A 16 10.84 -3.65 -32.67
N LEU A 17 10.82 -3.87 -31.35
CA LEU A 17 10.47 -2.83 -30.38
C LEU A 17 11.66 -1.92 -30.04
N ALA A 18 12.89 -2.40 -30.20
CA ALA A 18 14.11 -1.62 -29.99
C ALA A 18 14.40 -0.65 -31.15
N SER A 19 14.03 -0.97 -32.40
CA SER A 19 14.26 -0.07 -33.55
C SER A 19 13.26 1.11 -33.60
N ALA A 20 12.09 0.98 -33.00
CA ALA A 20 11.10 2.06 -32.91
C ALA A 20 11.37 3.04 -31.75
N ALA A 21 12.01 2.59 -30.67
CA ALA A 21 12.32 3.42 -29.50
C ALA A 21 13.69 4.11 -29.57
N ALA A 22 14.63 3.62 -30.39
CA ALA A 22 15.97 4.20 -30.54
C ALA A 22 16.03 5.44 -31.47
N ALA A 23 14.93 5.82 -32.11
CA ALA A 23 14.89 6.95 -33.04
C ALA A 23 14.67 8.33 -32.38
N THR A 24 14.33 8.39 -31.08
CA THR A 24 13.87 9.65 -30.44
C THR A 24 14.78 10.16 -29.32
N SER A 25 15.89 9.50 -29.02
CA SER A 25 16.83 9.93 -27.96
C SER A 25 18.28 10.00 -28.44
N ARG A 26 18.55 10.93 -29.36
CA ARG A 26 19.91 11.49 -29.53
C ARG A 26 19.89 12.99 -29.22
N PRO A 27 20.44 13.42 -28.06
CA PRO A 27 20.73 14.83 -27.85
C PRO A 27 21.96 15.23 -28.68
N LEU A 28 21.74 16.22 -29.55
CA LEU A 28 22.65 17.33 -29.93
C LEU A 28 24.17 17.09 -29.86
N VAL A 29 24.85 16.98 -31.01
CA VAL A 29 26.10 17.71 -31.30
C VAL A 29 26.25 17.88 -32.83
N LEU A 30 26.22 19.14 -33.26
CA LEU A 30 26.89 19.79 -34.42
C LEU A 30 27.42 18.93 -35.58
N THR A 31 27.00 19.27 -36.80
CA THR A 31 27.81 19.93 -37.86
C THR A 31 27.20 19.63 -39.23
N HIS A 32 26.54 20.60 -39.87
CA HIS A 32 26.85 20.99 -41.24
C HIS A 32 26.02 22.21 -41.65
N THR A 33 26.73 23.32 -41.80
CA THR A 33 26.35 24.54 -42.51
C THR A 33 26.11 24.29 -44.00
N ARG A 34 25.25 25.13 -44.59
CA ARG A 34 24.96 25.35 -46.04
C ARG A 34 24.04 24.31 -46.66
N THR A 35 23.06 24.65 -47.50
CA THR A 35 22.62 25.88 -48.19
C THR A 35 21.31 25.45 -48.86
N LEU A 36 20.30 26.32 -48.91
CA LEU A 36 19.55 26.66 -50.12
C LEU A 36 18.38 27.56 -49.73
N THR A 37 18.66 28.85 -49.83
CA THR A 37 17.68 29.84 -50.28
C THR A 37 17.02 29.34 -51.56
N ALA A 38 15.72 29.04 -51.52
CA ALA A 38 14.84 29.07 -52.68
C ALA A 38 13.38 29.07 -52.21
N ASP A 39 12.80 30.27 -52.26
CA ASP A 39 11.41 30.60 -52.57
C ASP A 39 10.29 30.04 -51.67
N THR A 40 9.87 30.88 -50.73
CA THR A 40 8.45 31.24 -50.63
C THR A 40 8.38 32.76 -50.58
N ASP A 41 7.95 33.34 -51.69
CA ASP A 41 7.67 34.77 -51.80
C ASP A 41 6.70 35.20 -50.70
N THR A 42 7.16 36.12 -49.87
CA THR A 42 6.34 36.91 -48.97
C THR A 42 5.66 38.02 -49.78
N ASP A 43 4.43 37.78 -50.21
CA ASP A 43 3.52 38.83 -50.68
C ASP A 43 2.10 38.48 -50.20
N GLY A 44 1.57 39.27 -49.26
CA GLY A 44 0.20 39.12 -48.78
C GLY A 44 -0.03 39.59 -47.35
N ASP A 45 -0.22 40.89 -47.22
CA ASP A 45 -0.91 41.59 -46.13
C ASP A 45 -2.11 40.81 -45.54
N GLY A 46 -2.21 40.74 -44.20
CA GLY A 46 -3.25 39.99 -43.49
C GLY A 46 -2.89 39.66 -42.04
N ASN A 47 -3.10 40.62 -41.15
CA ASN A 47 -3.01 40.49 -39.69
C ASN A 47 -4.17 39.65 -39.12
N ASP A 48 -4.36 38.43 -39.63
CA ASP A 48 -5.42 37.51 -39.20
C ASP A 48 -4.89 36.07 -39.05
N THR A 49 -3.57 35.90 -39.00
CA THR A 49 -2.90 34.60 -39.10
C THR A 49 -2.93 33.84 -37.77
N GLU A 50 -4.01 33.10 -37.53
CA GLU A 50 -4.12 31.74 -36.93
C GLU A 50 -3.15 31.35 -35.78
N TRP A 51 -2.61 32.29 -34.98
CA TRP A 51 -1.71 31.97 -33.87
C TRP A 51 -2.38 31.09 -32.80
N TRP A 52 -3.70 31.20 -32.71
CA TRP A 52 -4.58 30.33 -31.93
C TRP A 52 -4.47 28.85 -32.34
N TRP A 53 -4.20 28.55 -33.62
CA TRP A 53 -3.99 27.18 -34.10
C TRP A 53 -2.75 26.53 -33.50
N TYR A 54 -1.66 27.30 -33.34
CA TYR A 54 -0.44 26.80 -32.71
C TYR A 54 -0.61 26.55 -31.20
N LEU A 55 -1.49 27.29 -30.52
CA LEU A 55 -1.88 27.04 -29.12
C LEU A 55 -2.79 25.81 -28.94
N LEU A 56 -3.53 25.42 -29.98
CA LEU A 56 -4.32 24.20 -29.95
C LEU A 56 -3.44 22.94 -29.94
N ILE A 57 -2.25 22.97 -30.55
CA ILE A 57 -1.31 21.83 -30.56
C ILE A 57 -0.98 21.31 -29.15
N PRO A 58 -0.46 22.12 -28.21
CA PRO A 58 -0.19 21.67 -26.84
C PRO A 58 -1.49 21.40 -26.05
N CYS A 59 -2.59 22.09 -26.35
CA CYS A 59 -3.88 21.85 -25.69
C CYS A 59 -4.42 20.44 -25.99
N PHE A 60 -4.48 20.07 -27.28
CA PHE A 60 -4.86 18.71 -27.69
C PHE A 60 -3.90 17.66 -27.17
N SER A 61 -2.59 17.93 -27.19
CA SER A 61 -1.59 17.02 -26.64
C SER A 61 -1.77 16.80 -25.13
N ALA A 62 -2.06 17.86 -24.36
CA ALA A 62 -2.33 17.76 -22.93
C ALA A 62 -3.62 16.97 -22.63
N VAL A 63 -4.68 17.22 -23.40
CA VAL A 63 -5.96 16.50 -23.26
C VAL A 63 -5.80 15.02 -23.58
N VAL A 64 -5.17 14.67 -24.70
CA VAL A 64 -4.94 13.27 -25.08
C VAL A 64 -4.01 12.58 -24.09
N GLY A 65 -2.92 13.25 -23.67
CA GLY A 65 -2.01 12.71 -22.65
C GLY A 65 -2.70 12.44 -21.32
N TRP A 66 -3.58 13.35 -20.87
CA TRP A 66 -4.36 13.16 -19.66
C TRP A 66 -5.35 11.99 -19.79
N ILE A 67 -6.11 11.94 -20.89
CA ILE A 67 -7.07 10.86 -21.17
C ILE A 67 -6.37 9.51 -21.19
N THR A 68 -5.24 9.39 -21.92
CA THR A 68 -4.50 8.13 -22.00
C THR A 68 -3.92 7.72 -20.65
N ASN A 69 -3.47 8.66 -19.80
CA ASN A 69 -2.98 8.33 -18.46
C ASN A 69 -4.11 7.80 -17.55
N VAL A 70 -5.28 8.44 -17.59
CA VAL A 70 -6.46 7.98 -16.84
C VAL A 70 -6.91 6.60 -17.31
N ILE A 71 -6.95 6.37 -18.62
CA ILE A 71 -7.28 5.06 -19.20
C ILE A 71 -6.24 4.02 -18.78
N ALA A 72 -4.95 4.34 -18.84
CA ALA A 72 -3.88 3.43 -18.43
C ALA A 72 -4.03 3.03 -16.95
N LEU A 73 -4.33 3.98 -16.06
CA LEU A 73 -4.57 3.69 -14.65
C LEU A 73 -5.82 2.82 -14.47
N GLN A 74 -6.92 3.15 -15.14
CA GLN A 74 -8.13 2.32 -15.14
C GLN A 74 -7.84 0.89 -15.63
N MET A 75 -6.92 0.75 -16.58
CA MET A 75 -6.46 -0.52 -17.13
C MET A 75 -5.57 -1.33 -16.16
N THR A 76 -4.95 -0.69 -15.16
CA THR A 76 -4.21 -1.42 -14.13
C THR A 76 -5.10 -2.01 -13.03
N PHE A 77 -6.25 -1.38 -12.75
CA PHE A 77 -7.17 -1.76 -11.67
C PHE A 77 -8.33 -2.66 -12.14
N TYR A 78 -8.81 -2.49 -13.38
CA TYR A 78 -9.88 -3.30 -13.93
C TYR A 78 -9.32 -4.45 -14.80
N PRO A 79 -9.95 -5.64 -14.87
CA PRO A 79 -11.09 -6.13 -14.09
C PRO A 79 -10.67 -6.87 -12.81
N ILE A 80 -11.59 -6.85 -11.84
CA ILE A 80 -11.47 -7.46 -10.51
C ILE A 80 -11.68 -8.98 -10.57
N GLU A 81 -12.46 -9.44 -11.55
CA GLU A 81 -12.77 -10.86 -11.81
C GLU A 81 -12.26 -11.26 -13.20
N PHE A 82 -11.72 -12.48 -13.34
CA PHE A 82 -11.20 -12.99 -14.61
C PHE A 82 -12.36 -13.30 -15.57
N PHE A 83 -12.47 -12.55 -16.67
CA PHE A 83 -13.40 -12.84 -17.76
C PHE A 83 -12.63 -13.41 -18.96
N PRO A 84 -12.99 -14.58 -19.54
CA PRO A 84 -14.18 -15.39 -19.27
C PRO A 84 -13.95 -16.53 -18.26
N SER A 85 -14.90 -16.69 -17.34
CA SER A 85 -14.97 -17.77 -16.33
C SER A 85 -15.08 -19.18 -16.93
N CYS A 86 -15.27 -19.31 -18.25
CA CYS A 86 -15.34 -20.59 -18.95
C CYS A 86 -13.97 -21.24 -19.21
N MET A 87 -12.87 -20.50 -19.05
CA MET A 87 -11.50 -20.98 -19.28
C MET A 87 -10.67 -21.09 -17.99
N GLN A 88 -11.34 -21.24 -16.83
CA GLN A 88 -10.72 -21.40 -15.51
C GLN A 88 -9.85 -22.67 -15.40
N TRP A 89 -10.13 -23.71 -16.21
CA TRP A 89 -9.39 -24.98 -16.18
C TRP A 89 -7.92 -24.83 -16.63
N SER A 90 -7.61 -23.82 -17.45
CA SER A 90 -6.27 -23.61 -18.01
C SER A 90 -5.47 -22.53 -17.26
N GLN A 91 -5.70 -22.38 -15.95
CA GLN A 91 -5.00 -21.39 -15.14
C GLN A 91 -3.82 -22.04 -14.42
N ILE A 92 -2.63 -21.92 -15.01
CA ILE A 92 -1.38 -22.33 -14.37
C ILE A 92 -1.08 -21.29 -13.28
N PRO A 93 -0.89 -21.70 -12.00
CA PRO A 93 -0.62 -20.77 -10.93
C PRO A 93 0.71 -20.04 -11.18
N GLY A 94 0.64 -18.73 -11.43
CA GLY A 94 1.80 -17.84 -11.45
C GLY A 94 2.12 -17.09 -12.75
N GLN A 95 1.31 -17.22 -13.82
CA GLN A 95 1.53 -16.43 -15.06
C GLN A 95 0.29 -15.64 -15.49
N PRO A 96 0.35 -14.29 -15.52
CA PRO A 96 -0.78 -13.44 -15.93
C PRO A 96 -0.91 -13.32 -17.45
N ILE A 97 0.02 -13.88 -18.23
CA ILE A 97 0.00 -13.78 -19.68
C ILE A 97 -0.65 -15.05 -20.21
N SER A 98 -1.98 -15.05 -20.27
CA SER A 98 -2.64 -15.86 -21.28
C SER A 98 -2.06 -15.46 -22.63
N TYR A 99 -1.33 -16.38 -23.26
CA TYR A 99 -0.52 -16.23 -24.48
C TYR A 99 -1.26 -15.68 -25.71
N PHE A 100 -2.54 -15.36 -25.59
CA PHE A 100 -3.33 -14.73 -26.64
C PHE A 100 -4.39 -13.87 -25.97
N VAL A 101 -4.53 -12.62 -26.43
CA VAL A 101 -5.47 -11.55 -26.02
C VAL A 101 -6.96 -11.99 -25.92
N ILE A 102 -7.27 -13.24 -26.24
CA ILE A 102 -8.62 -13.82 -26.27
C ILE A 102 -9.07 -14.45 -24.94
N ALA A 103 -8.15 -14.82 -24.03
CA ALA A 103 -8.51 -15.66 -22.88
C ALA A 103 -8.66 -14.92 -21.53
N GLY A 104 -8.54 -13.59 -21.51
CA GLY A 104 -8.92 -12.79 -20.36
C GLY A 104 -7.88 -11.74 -19.99
N TRP A 105 -8.37 -10.55 -19.72
CA TRP A 105 -7.58 -9.43 -19.25
C TRP A 105 -7.90 -9.27 -17.77
N GLN A 106 -6.88 -9.28 -16.91
CA GLN A 106 -7.01 -8.96 -15.48
C GLN A 106 -5.98 -7.88 -15.16
N GLY A 107 -6.35 -6.90 -14.34
CA GLY A 107 -5.42 -5.86 -13.90
C GLY A 107 -4.16 -6.44 -13.23
N ILE A 108 -3.01 -5.82 -13.45
CA ILE A 108 -1.73 -6.25 -12.84
C ILE A 108 -1.75 -6.10 -11.31
N ILE A 109 -2.51 -5.12 -10.80
CA ILE A 109 -2.64 -4.85 -9.36
C ILE A 109 -3.50 -5.93 -8.67
N PRO A 110 -4.76 -6.21 -9.10
CA PRO A 110 -5.58 -7.23 -8.46
C PRO A 110 -4.95 -8.63 -8.51
N SER A 111 -4.28 -9.00 -9.61
CA SER A 111 -3.61 -10.31 -9.73
C SER A 111 -2.42 -10.51 -8.77
N LYS A 112 -1.85 -9.42 -8.25
CA LYS A 112 -0.72 -9.44 -7.30
C LYS A 112 -1.02 -8.74 -5.98
N ALA A 113 -2.30 -8.50 -5.68
CA ALA A 113 -2.73 -7.73 -4.52
C ALA A 113 -2.22 -8.34 -3.21
N ASP A 114 -2.22 -9.66 -3.07
CA ASP A 114 -1.73 -10.36 -1.88
C ASP A 114 -0.23 -10.09 -1.59
N LYS A 115 0.62 -10.25 -2.61
CA LYS A 115 2.06 -9.98 -2.49
C LYS A 115 2.34 -8.51 -2.18
N MET A 116 1.61 -7.61 -2.82
CA MET A 116 1.76 -6.17 -2.61
C MET A 116 1.26 -5.76 -1.23
N ALA A 117 0.13 -6.30 -0.77
CA ALA A 117 -0.39 -6.07 0.58
C ALA A 117 0.61 -6.56 1.63
N ARG A 118 1.21 -7.74 1.45
CA ARG A 118 2.24 -8.24 2.36
C ARG A 118 3.44 -7.30 2.44
N ILE A 119 3.94 -6.81 1.31
CA ILE A 119 5.07 -5.85 1.27
C ILE A 119 4.69 -4.54 1.94
N VAL A 120 3.52 -3.98 1.64
CA VAL A 120 3.06 -2.71 2.21
C VAL A 120 2.88 -2.84 3.73
N THR A 121 2.23 -3.89 4.21
CA THR A 121 2.07 -4.16 5.64
C THR A 121 3.41 -4.39 6.32
N GLU A 122 4.33 -5.13 5.70
CA GLU A 122 5.67 -5.37 6.24
C GLU A 122 6.49 -4.06 6.32
N LEU A 123 6.38 -3.18 5.32
CA LEU A 123 7.00 -1.85 5.36
C LEU A 123 6.37 -0.95 6.42
N MET A 124 5.04 -0.96 6.55
CA MET A 124 4.34 -0.19 7.59
C MET A 124 4.77 -0.66 8.99
N THR A 125 4.75 -1.97 9.24
CA THR A 125 5.10 -2.55 10.54
C THR A 125 6.59 -2.43 10.86
N SER A 126 7.49 -2.53 9.87
CA SER A 126 8.94 -2.50 10.12
C SER A 126 9.56 -1.10 10.13
N SER A 127 9.03 -0.16 9.34
CA SER A 127 9.71 1.11 9.06
C SER A 127 8.88 2.36 9.38
N LEU A 128 7.55 2.23 9.50
CA LEU A 128 6.66 3.37 9.74
C LEU A 128 6.13 3.43 11.18
N ILE A 129 6.05 2.28 11.86
CA ILE A 129 5.65 2.19 13.26
C ILE A 129 6.91 2.07 14.11
N ASP A 130 7.45 3.20 14.55
CA ASP A 130 8.39 3.20 15.66
C ASP A 130 7.59 3.01 16.96
N VAL A 131 7.75 1.84 17.56
CA VAL A 131 7.13 1.48 18.84
C VAL A 131 7.41 2.58 19.88
N ARG A 132 8.62 3.13 19.89
CA ARG A 132 9.01 4.19 20.82
C ARG A 132 8.20 5.46 20.61
N GLU A 133 7.98 5.87 19.36
CA GLU A 133 7.17 7.04 19.05
C GLU A 133 5.70 6.83 19.44
N VAL A 134 5.15 5.65 19.16
CA VAL A 134 3.76 5.31 19.53
C VAL A 134 3.57 5.31 21.05
N PHE A 135 4.45 4.66 21.80
CA PHE A 135 4.36 4.63 23.26
C PHE A 135 4.63 6.00 23.91
N SER A 136 5.44 6.87 23.30
CA SER A 136 5.64 8.24 23.78
C SER A 136 4.43 9.16 23.60
N LYS A 137 3.53 8.84 22.67
CA LYS A 137 2.26 9.57 22.46
C LYS A 137 1.15 9.10 23.40
N LEU A 138 1.39 8.03 24.16
CA LEU A 138 0.42 7.48 25.09
C LEU A 138 0.45 8.27 26.40
N ASP A 139 -0.68 8.86 26.80
CA ASP A 139 -0.82 9.52 28.09
C ASP A 139 -1.17 8.48 29.17
N PRO A 140 -0.33 8.28 30.21
CA PRO A 140 -0.57 7.31 31.27
C PRO A 140 -1.87 7.56 32.03
N CYS A 141 -2.24 8.82 32.26
CA CYS A 141 -3.42 9.18 33.03
C CYS A 141 -4.70 8.87 32.25
N VAL A 142 -4.71 9.18 30.95
CA VAL A 142 -5.87 8.91 30.08
C VAL A 142 -6.06 7.40 29.90
N MET A 143 -4.97 6.64 29.75
CA MET A 143 -5.07 5.18 29.69
C MET A 143 -5.59 4.57 30.99
N ALA A 144 -5.16 5.06 32.16
CA ALA A 144 -5.64 4.57 33.45
C ALA A 144 -7.15 4.80 33.62
N GLU A 145 -7.65 5.97 33.22
CA GLU A 145 -9.08 6.31 33.31
C GLU A 145 -9.93 5.42 32.39
N GLU A 146 -9.55 5.28 31.13
CA GLU A 146 -10.30 4.47 30.15
C GLU A 146 -10.24 2.97 30.49
N MET A 147 -9.13 2.49 31.05
CA MET A 147 -8.96 1.11 31.43
C MET A 147 -9.68 0.76 32.74
N ARG A 148 -9.92 1.74 33.62
CA ARG A 148 -10.60 1.56 34.91
C ARG A 148 -11.95 0.86 34.76
N GLU A 149 -12.81 1.37 33.88
CA GLU A 149 -14.18 0.86 33.70
C GLU A 149 -14.20 -0.63 33.32
N GLY A 150 -13.21 -1.07 32.55
CA GLY A 150 -13.06 -2.48 32.15
C GLY A 150 -12.36 -3.35 33.19
N LEU A 151 -11.43 -2.79 33.97
CA LEU A 151 -10.61 -3.53 34.93
C LEU A 151 -11.29 -3.73 36.29
N GLU A 152 -12.13 -2.80 36.75
CA GLU A 152 -12.88 -2.96 37.99
C GLU A 152 -13.60 -4.33 38.08
N PRO A 153 -14.46 -4.73 37.10
CA PRO A 153 -15.11 -6.04 37.14
C PRO A 153 -14.14 -7.22 36.97
N ALA A 154 -13.01 -7.00 36.28
CA ALA A 154 -11.98 -8.03 36.10
C ALA A 154 -11.26 -8.34 37.42
N ILE A 155 -11.01 -7.33 38.26
CA ILE A 155 -10.37 -7.51 39.58
C ILE A 155 -11.20 -8.41 40.48
N TYR A 156 -12.52 -8.24 40.52
CA TYR A 156 -13.39 -9.11 41.32
C TYR A 156 -13.22 -10.58 40.93
N ARG A 157 -13.15 -10.86 39.62
CA ARG A 157 -12.94 -12.22 39.11
C ARG A 157 -11.55 -12.74 39.42
N ILE A 158 -10.51 -11.95 39.14
CA ILE A 158 -9.12 -12.35 39.34
C ILE A 158 -8.85 -12.60 40.82
N LEU A 159 -9.33 -11.73 41.71
CA LEU A 159 -9.16 -11.91 43.16
C LEU A 159 -9.86 -13.19 43.64
N GLU A 160 -11.06 -13.47 43.15
CA GLU A 160 -11.77 -14.70 43.47
C GLU A 160 -11.05 -15.95 42.93
N ASP A 161 -10.53 -15.90 41.71
CA ASP A 161 -9.77 -16.98 41.09
C ASP A 161 -8.45 -17.25 41.83
N VAL A 162 -7.67 -16.20 42.11
CA VAL A 162 -6.39 -16.30 42.85
C VAL A 162 -6.62 -16.77 44.28
N ALA A 163 -7.64 -16.24 44.97
CA ALA A 163 -7.94 -16.65 46.32
C ALA A 163 -8.40 -18.11 46.41
N ASN A 164 -9.13 -18.60 45.40
CA ASN A 164 -9.51 -20.01 45.30
C ASN A 164 -8.32 -20.92 44.93
N ALA A 165 -7.36 -20.42 44.15
CA ALA A 165 -6.18 -21.17 43.72
C ALA A 165 -5.14 -21.32 44.85
N GLU A 166 -4.78 -20.22 45.51
CA GLU A 166 -3.70 -20.20 46.50
C GLU A 166 -4.18 -20.54 47.92
N MET A 167 -5.34 -20.02 48.33
CA MET A 167 -5.79 -20.05 49.73
C MET A 167 -7.29 -20.32 49.89
N LYS A 168 -7.79 -21.38 49.26
CA LYS A 168 -9.21 -21.77 49.28
C LYS A 168 -9.83 -21.84 50.68
N SER A 169 -9.13 -22.47 51.63
CA SER A 169 -9.65 -22.68 52.99
C SER A 169 -9.86 -21.36 53.74
N ALA A 170 -8.86 -20.46 53.68
CA ALA A 170 -8.94 -19.15 54.30
C ALA A 170 -9.99 -18.26 53.60
N TRP A 171 -10.06 -18.33 52.27
CA TRP A 171 -11.03 -17.56 51.49
C TRP A 171 -12.48 -17.94 51.80
N VAL A 172 -12.81 -19.23 51.91
CA VAL A 172 -14.18 -19.68 52.24
C VAL A 172 -14.60 -19.25 53.64
N MET A 173 -13.67 -19.24 54.59
CA MET A 173 -13.94 -18.82 55.98
C MET A 173 -14.01 -17.30 56.16
N THR A 174 -13.54 -16.53 55.18
CA THR A 174 -13.51 -15.07 55.25
C THR A 174 -14.94 -14.50 55.08
N PRO A 175 -15.43 -13.66 56.02
CA PRO A 175 -16.74 -13.01 55.89
C PRO A 175 -16.82 -12.11 54.65
N GLN A 176 -18.02 -11.99 54.08
CA GLN A 176 -18.23 -11.27 52.82
C GLN A 176 -17.80 -9.79 52.87
N HIS A 177 -17.90 -9.13 54.03
CA HIS A 177 -17.49 -7.73 54.17
C HIS A 177 -15.97 -7.54 53.94
N VAL A 178 -15.12 -8.45 54.44
CA VAL A 178 -13.66 -8.35 54.25
C VAL A 178 -13.30 -8.57 52.79
N LYS A 179 -13.99 -9.49 52.11
CA LYS A 179 -13.77 -9.74 50.68
C LYS A 179 -14.11 -8.51 49.84
N GLN A 180 -15.22 -7.84 50.17
CA GLN A 180 -15.63 -6.62 49.49
C GLN A 180 -14.64 -5.49 49.74
N GLU A 181 -14.17 -5.32 50.97
CA GLU A 181 -13.13 -4.32 51.30
C GLU A 181 -11.82 -4.61 50.56
N MET A 182 -11.38 -5.86 50.48
CA MET A 182 -10.20 -6.24 49.70
C MET A 182 -10.37 -5.93 48.21
N CYS A 183 -11.54 -6.20 47.62
CA CYS A 183 -11.81 -5.85 46.23
C CYS A 183 -11.83 -4.34 46.01
N MET A 184 -12.44 -3.56 46.91
CA MET A 184 -12.47 -2.10 46.81
C MET A 184 -11.06 -1.51 46.94
N ALA A 185 -10.27 -1.99 47.90
CA ALA A 185 -8.87 -1.57 48.07
C ALA A 185 -8.00 -1.94 46.85
N ALA A 186 -8.24 -3.11 46.24
CA ALA A 186 -7.55 -3.51 45.01
C ALA A 186 -7.96 -2.66 43.81
N ALA A 187 -9.24 -2.29 43.69
CA ALA A 187 -9.74 -1.40 42.66
C ALA A 187 -9.17 0.02 42.78
N GLU A 188 -9.03 0.56 44.00
CA GLU A 188 -8.39 1.87 44.21
C GLU A 188 -6.90 1.86 43.83
N ARG A 189 -6.21 0.74 44.09
CA ARG A 189 -4.78 0.59 43.77
C ARG A 189 -4.49 0.45 42.26
N ILE A 190 -5.48 0.10 41.45
CA ILE A 190 -5.24 -0.25 40.04
C ILE A 190 -4.87 0.97 39.20
N GLU A 191 -5.41 2.15 39.51
CA GLU A 191 -5.12 3.39 38.79
C GLU A 191 -3.64 3.74 38.94
N ASP A 192 -3.16 3.81 40.18
CA ASP A 192 -1.75 4.04 40.52
C ASP A 192 -0.85 2.98 39.85
N PHE A 193 -1.30 1.72 39.83
CA PHE A 193 -0.56 0.63 39.21
C PHE A 193 -0.48 0.77 37.68
N ILE A 194 -1.57 1.11 37.00
CA ILE A 194 -1.60 1.29 35.54
C ILE A 194 -0.70 2.46 35.14
N VAL A 195 -0.78 3.58 35.87
CA VAL A 195 0.10 4.74 35.63
C VAL A 195 1.56 4.34 35.79
N GLY A 196 1.90 3.65 36.88
CA GLY A 196 3.26 3.18 37.12
C GLY A 196 3.73 2.18 36.06
N PHE A 197 2.87 1.26 35.65
CA PHE A 197 3.17 0.25 34.62
C PHE A 197 3.40 0.90 33.24
N VAL A 198 2.54 1.84 32.83
CA VAL A 198 2.71 2.56 31.56
C VAL A 198 4.01 3.39 31.58
N GLN A 199 4.33 4.04 32.70
CA GLN A 199 5.60 4.78 32.86
C GLN A 199 6.83 3.86 32.83
N GLU A 200 6.74 2.68 33.45
CA GLU A 200 7.81 1.68 33.42
C GLU A 200 8.02 1.15 32.01
N LEU A 201 6.93 0.85 31.28
CA LEU A 201 6.99 0.48 29.87
C LEU A 201 7.65 1.57 29.04
N GLN A 202 7.26 2.85 29.21
CA GLN A 202 7.88 3.97 28.49
C GLN A 202 9.38 4.11 28.79
N THR A 203 9.80 3.83 30.02
CA THR A 203 11.20 3.98 30.45
C THR A 203 12.09 2.81 30.00
N ASN A 204 11.53 1.60 29.91
CA ASN A 204 12.28 0.36 29.65
C ASN A 204 12.27 -0.09 28.17
N ILE A 205 11.72 0.73 27.26
CA ILE A 205 11.87 0.51 25.81
C ILE A 205 13.30 0.94 25.39
N TYR A 206 14.20 -0.05 25.38
CA TYR A 206 15.50 0.00 24.69
C TYR A 206 15.34 -0.02 23.17
#